data_AF-A0A7W8SKI2-F1
#
_entry.id   AF-A0A7W8SKI2-F1
#
_cell.length_a   1.000
_cell.length_b   1.000
_cell.length_c   1.000
_cell.angle_alpha   90.00
_cell.angle_beta   90.00
_cell.angle_gamma   90.00
#
_symmetry.space_group_name_H-M   'P 1'
#
loop_
_entity.id
_entity.type
_entity.pdbx_description
1 polymer ?
#
loop_
_entity_poly.entity_id
_entity_poly.type
_entity_poly.pdbx_seq_one_letter_code
_entity_poly.pdbx_strand_id
1 'polypeptide(L)'
;MLLHALAHIEFNAINLALDAVWRFPGMPAGFYTDWLKVAAEEAYHYSLLAARLAEYGHAYGDFPAHGGLWDMCERTRGDVLARMALVPRTLEARGLDASPPIRARLQQAGDHASAAILDVILRDEIGHVLIGNRWFRHLCDADGLDPHHTYLRLADQYHAPKLRGPFNFEARRDAGFDDAELAALASQDAQQAMQATDDQASRQ
;
A
#
# COMPACT_ATOMS: atom_id res chain seq x y z
N MET A 1 -17.77 10.38 1.60
CA MET A 1 -17.09 9.55 0.58
C MET A 1 -15.61 9.34 0.87
N LEU A 2 -14.75 10.37 0.93
CA LEU A 2 -13.30 10.18 1.16
C LEU A 2 -12.96 9.42 2.45
N LEU A 3 -13.49 9.85 3.61
CA LEU A 3 -13.25 9.20 4.90
C LEU A 3 -13.71 7.73 4.92
N HIS A 4 -14.82 7.42 4.25
CA HIS A 4 -15.29 6.05 4.09
C HIS A 4 -14.33 5.22 3.23
N ALA A 5 -13.84 5.76 2.12
CA ALA A 5 -12.87 5.07 1.26
C ALA A 5 -11.56 4.77 2.01
N LEU A 6 -11.07 5.72 2.81
CA LEU A 6 -9.91 5.49 3.69
C LEU A 6 -10.21 4.41 4.72
N ALA A 7 -11.34 4.50 5.43
CA ALA A 7 -11.74 3.48 6.40
C ALA A 7 -11.86 2.10 5.75
N HIS A 8 -12.32 2.03 4.50
CA HIS A 8 -12.40 0.79 3.75
C HIS A 8 -11.01 0.21 3.43
N ILE A 9 -10.02 1.05 3.14
CA ILE A 9 -8.63 0.62 2.95
C ILE A 9 -8.09 0.02 4.25
N GLU A 10 -8.19 0.73 5.38
CA GLU A 10 -7.69 0.23 6.66
C GLU A 10 -8.40 -1.05 7.09
N PHE A 11 -9.71 -1.13 6.89
CA PHE A 11 -10.47 -2.34 7.17
C PHE A 11 -9.96 -3.54 6.34
N ASN A 12 -9.64 -3.33 5.06
CA ASN A 12 -9.03 -4.39 4.26
C ASN A 12 -7.64 -4.74 4.79
N ALA A 13 -6.82 -3.76 5.14
CA ALA A 13 -5.46 -3.97 5.65
C ALA A 13 -5.43 -4.83 6.92
N ILE A 14 -6.40 -4.64 7.85
CA ILE A 14 -6.59 -5.55 9.00
C ILE A 14 -6.75 -7.00 8.53
N ASN A 15 -7.64 -7.23 7.58
CA ASN A 15 -7.94 -8.57 7.08
C ASN A 15 -6.77 -9.16 6.30
N LEU A 16 -6.03 -8.35 5.53
CA LEU A 16 -4.85 -8.78 4.78
C LEU A 16 -3.71 -9.21 5.72
N ALA A 17 -3.48 -8.45 6.78
CA ALA A 17 -2.49 -8.77 7.80
C ALA A 17 -2.85 -10.06 8.55
N LEU A 18 -4.10 -10.20 8.99
CA LEU A 18 -4.57 -11.43 9.63
C LEU A 18 -4.58 -12.63 8.67
N ASP A 19 -4.90 -12.40 7.39
CA ASP A 19 -4.83 -13.42 6.35
C ASP A 19 -3.39 -13.92 6.18
N ALA A 20 -2.39 -13.02 6.16
CA ALA A 20 -0.99 -13.42 6.08
C ALA A 20 -0.59 -14.31 7.27
N VAL A 21 -1.03 -13.97 8.49
CA VAL A 21 -0.78 -14.76 9.71
C VAL A 21 -1.36 -16.17 9.60
N TRP A 22 -2.61 -16.29 9.16
CA TRP A 22 -3.30 -17.58 9.09
C TRP A 22 -2.84 -18.45 7.91
N ARG A 23 -2.63 -17.83 6.75
CA ARG A 23 -2.53 -18.51 5.45
C ARG A 23 -1.17 -19.14 5.19
N PHE A 24 -0.09 -18.55 5.69
CA PHE A 24 1.27 -18.95 5.36
C PHE A 24 1.93 -19.66 6.55
N PRO A 25 1.77 -21.00 6.69
CA PRO A 25 2.47 -21.76 7.70
C PRO A 25 3.96 -21.89 7.37
N GLY A 26 4.79 -22.12 8.40
CA GLY A 26 6.22 -22.38 8.23
C GLY A 26 7.11 -21.14 8.13
N MET A 27 6.53 -19.94 8.25
CA MET A 27 7.31 -18.71 8.35
C MET A 27 7.98 -18.58 9.74
N PRO A 28 9.06 -17.81 9.88
CA PRO A 28 9.66 -17.55 11.18
C PRO A 28 8.69 -16.84 12.13
N ALA A 29 8.84 -17.04 13.45
CA ALA A 29 7.97 -16.42 14.46
C ALA A 29 7.81 -14.90 14.30
N GLY A 30 8.89 -14.22 13.88
CA GLY A 30 8.90 -12.79 13.60
C GLY A 30 7.81 -12.37 12.60
N PHE A 31 7.56 -13.19 11.57
CA PHE A 31 6.58 -12.90 10.52
C PHE A 31 5.18 -12.74 11.11
N TYR A 32 4.80 -13.69 11.96
CA TYR A 32 3.49 -13.67 12.61
C TYR A 32 3.37 -12.49 13.57
N THR A 33 4.42 -12.18 14.35
CA THR A 33 4.39 -11.03 15.26
C THR A 33 4.30 -9.70 14.52
N ASP A 34 4.97 -9.57 13.38
CA ASP A 34 4.93 -8.35 12.58
C ASP A 34 3.55 -8.14 11.96
N TRP A 35 2.94 -9.17 11.37
CA TRP A 35 1.62 -9.04 10.76
C TRP A 35 0.50 -8.89 11.81
N LEU A 36 0.64 -9.47 13.00
CA LEU A 36 -0.27 -9.17 14.11
C LEU A 36 -0.14 -7.72 14.59
N LYS A 37 1.08 -7.17 14.58
CA LYS A 37 1.30 -5.74 14.87
C LYS A 37 0.62 -4.86 13.83
N VAL A 38 0.84 -5.11 12.53
CA VAL A 38 0.17 -4.37 11.45
C VAL A 38 -1.35 -4.45 11.62
N ALA A 39 -1.92 -5.64 11.81
CA ALA A 39 -3.35 -5.79 12.02
C ALA A 39 -3.91 -4.94 13.18
N ALA A 40 -3.15 -4.78 14.27
CA ALA A 40 -3.53 -3.95 15.40
C ALA A 40 -3.44 -2.45 15.09
N GLU A 41 -2.39 -2.02 14.38
CA GLU A 41 -2.21 -0.63 13.93
C GLU A 41 -3.32 -0.24 12.93
N GLU A 42 -3.65 -1.10 11.96
CA GLU A 42 -4.74 -0.85 11.01
C GLU A 42 -6.13 -0.85 11.66
N ALA A 43 -6.33 -1.66 12.70
CA ALA A 43 -7.56 -1.61 13.49
C ALA A 43 -7.71 -0.27 14.21
N TYR A 44 -6.60 0.28 14.70
CA TYR A 44 -6.58 1.61 15.29
C TYR A 44 -6.85 2.69 14.23
N HIS A 45 -6.20 2.64 13.07
CA HIS A 45 -6.45 3.58 11.95
C HIS A 45 -7.92 3.57 11.52
N TYR A 46 -8.49 2.38 11.31
CA TYR A 46 -9.89 2.20 11.00
C TYR A 46 -10.79 2.85 12.06
N SER A 47 -10.49 2.66 13.35
CA SER A 47 -11.29 3.22 14.44
C SER A 47 -11.31 4.75 14.43
N LEU A 48 -10.18 5.39 14.13
CA LEU A 48 -10.09 6.85 14.01
C LEU A 48 -10.94 7.35 12.84
N LEU A 49 -10.83 6.70 11.68
CA LEU A 49 -11.57 7.09 10.48
C LEU A 49 -13.08 6.83 10.62
N ALA A 50 -13.47 5.72 11.23
CA ALA A 50 -14.87 5.37 11.50
C ALA A 50 -15.51 6.37 12.48
N ALA A 51 -14.80 6.74 13.55
CA ALA A 51 -15.25 7.79 14.47
C ALA A 51 -15.41 9.13 13.75
N ARG A 52 -14.42 9.52 12.94
CA ARG A 52 -14.48 10.77 12.16
C ARG A 52 -15.62 10.76 11.14
N LEU A 53 -15.87 9.64 10.48
CA LEU A 53 -16.99 9.47 9.56
C LEU A 53 -18.35 9.64 10.26
N ALA A 54 -18.48 9.14 11.50
CA ALA A 54 -19.69 9.28 12.31
C ALA A 54 -20.01 10.73 12.67
N GLU A 55 -19.01 11.60 12.85
CA GLU A 55 -19.22 13.04 13.04
C GLU A 55 -19.89 13.71 11.84
N TYR A 56 -19.78 13.12 10.65
CA TYR A 56 -20.49 13.55 9.44
C TYR A 56 -21.85 12.85 9.25
N GLY A 57 -22.33 12.11 10.24
CA GLY A 57 -23.63 11.43 10.20
C GLY A 57 -23.64 10.16 9.36
N HIS A 58 -22.48 9.55 9.12
CA HIS A 58 -22.34 8.34 8.31
C HIS A 58 -21.64 7.21 9.06
N ALA A 59 -21.92 5.98 8.68
CA ALA A 59 -21.25 4.78 9.15
C ALA A 59 -20.45 4.11 8.04
N TYR A 60 -19.48 3.28 8.44
CA TYR A 60 -18.82 2.39 7.49
C TYR A 60 -19.86 1.42 6.91
N GLY A 61 -19.90 1.33 5.57
CA GLY A 61 -20.91 0.57 4.83
C GLY A 61 -22.00 1.43 4.16
N ASP A 62 -22.12 2.71 4.51
CA ASP A 62 -23.11 3.62 3.89
C ASP A 62 -22.79 3.98 2.43
N PHE A 63 -21.53 3.82 2.02
CA PHE A 63 -21.05 4.11 0.67
C PHE A 63 -20.47 2.87 -0.01
N PRO A 64 -20.42 2.82 -1.36
CA PRO A 64 -19.81 1.72 -2.10
C PRO A 64 -18.33 1.50 -1.74
N ALA A 65 -17.93 0.23 -1.70
CA ALA A 65 -16.58 -0.25 -1.43
C ALA A 65 -15.85 -0.66 -2.73
N HIS A 66 -14.52 -0.70 -2.71
CA HIS A 66 -13.69 -1.10 -3.85
C HIS A 66 -12.83 -2.34 -3.52
N GLY A 67 -12.73 -3.29 -4.45
CA GLY A 67 -12.08 -4.60 -4.19
C GLY A 67 -10.58 -4.70 -4.47
N GLY A 68 -9.92 -3.62 -4.94
CA GLY A 68 -8.61 -3.73 -5.61
C GLY A 68 -7.48 -4.38 -4.79
N LEU A 69 -7.48 -4.20 -3.46
CA LEU A 69 -6.52 -4.85 -2.56
C LEU A 69 -6.82 -6.34 -2.39
N TRP A 70 -8.09 -6.69 -2.17
CA TRP A 70 -8.54 -8.07 -1.98
C TRP A 70 -8.34 -8.93 -3.23
N ASP A 71 -8.55 -8.36 -4.42
CA ASP A 71 -8.35 -9.08 -5.68
C ASP A 71 -6.90 -9.59 -5.83
N MET A 72 -5.90 -8.77 -5.47
CA MET A 72 -4.50 -9.20 -5.50
C MET A 72 -4.18 -10.22 -4.40
N CYS A 73 -4.77 -10.03 -3.21
CA CYS A 73 -4.66 -10.98 -2.10
C CYS A 73 -5.14 -12.39 -2.50
N GLU A 74 -6.29 -12.49 -3.16
CA GLU A 74 -6.84 -13.75 -3.67
C GLU A 74 -5.97 -14.37 -4.76
N ARG A 75 -5.46 -13.57 -5.70
CA ARG A 75 -4.58 -14.06 -6.77
C ARG A 75 -3.27 -14.63 -6.23
N THR A 76 -2.75 -14.05 -5.14
CA THR A 76 -1.50 -14.46 -4.49
C THR A 76 -1.70 -15.43 -3.32
N ARG A 77 -2.93 -15.93 -3.08
CA ARG A 77 -3.28 -16.74 -1.91
C ARG A 77 -2.47 -18.03 -1.71
N GLY A 78 -1.79 -18.52 -2.76
CA GLY A 78 -0.98 -19.74 -2.71
C GLY A 78 0.53 -19.49 -2.66
N ASP A 79 0.97 -18.23 -2.65
CA ASP A 79 2.36 -17.86 -2.90
C ASP A 79 2.75 -16.69 -1.97
N VAL A 80 3.46 -17.01 -0.88
CA VAL A 80 3.88 -16.02 0.12
C VAL A 80 4.85 -15.01 -0.46
N LEU A 81 5.73 -15.42 -1.39
CA LEU A 81 6.69 -14.55 -2.03
C LEU A 81 5.97 -13.52 -2.91
N ALA A 82 5.01 -13.97 -3.72
CA ALA A 82 4.13 -13.09 -4.50
C ALA A 82 3.30 -12.18 -3.59
N ARG A 83 2.78 -12.70 -2.48
CA ARG A 83 1.99 -11.90 -1.53
C ARG A 83 2.81 -10.74 -1.00
N MET A 84 4.01 -11.01 -0.46
CA MET A 84 4.88 -9.98 0.11
C MET A 84 5.34 -8.97 -0.95
N ALA A 85 5.58 -9.43 -2.18
CA ALA A 85 6.01 -8.58 -3.27
C ALA A 85 4.92 -7.60 -3.75
N LEU A 86 3.65 -8.04 -3.79
CA LEU A 86 2.61 -7.33 -4.56
C LEU A 86 1.53 -6.69 -3.71
N VAL A 87 1.30 -7.12 -2.48
CA VAL A 87 0.28 -6.51 -1.62
C VAL A 87 0.89 -5.39 -0.77
N PRO A 88 1.70 -5.67 0.27
CA PRO A 88 2.19 -4.62 1.15
C PRO A 88 3.21 -3.69 0.47
N ARG A 89 4.10 -4.28 -0.34
CA ARG A 89 5.14 -3.50 -1.03
C ARG A 89 4.62 -2.69 -2.21
N THR A 90 3.61 -3.16 -2.94
CA THR A 90 3.18 -2.50 -4.19
C THR A 90 1.85 -1.78 -4.04
N LEU A 91 0.83 -2.42 -3.47
CA LEU A 91 -0.49 -1.82 -3.38
C LEU A 91 -0.63 -0.92 -2.15
N GLU A 92 -0.20 -1.38 -0.98
CA GLU A 92 -0.28 -0.59 0.27
C GLU A 92 0.71 0.58 0.22
N ALA A 93 1.91 0.40 -0.33
CA ALA A 93 2.87 1.50 -0.55
C ALA A 93 2.34 2.68 -1.39
N ARG A 94 1.21 2.55 -2.10
CA ARG A 94 0.53 3.68 -2.74
C ARG A 94 -0.03 4.67 -1.72
N GLY A 95 -0.32 4.23 -0.50
CA GLY A 95 -0.71 5.07 0.63
C GLY A 95 0.35 6.12 0.96
N LEU A 96 1.65 5.76 0.83
CA LEU A 96 2.78 6.69 1.03
C LEU A 96 2.76 7.87 0.04
N ASP A 97 2.31 7.61 -1.18
CA ASP A 97 2.25 8.59 -2.27
C ASP A 97 0.94 9.40 -2.23
N ALA A 98 -0.18 8.75 -1.92
CA ALA A 98 -1.51 9.34 -1.97
C ALA A 98 -1.86 10.18 -0.73
N SER A 99 -1.31 9.83 0.44
CA SER A 99 -1.67 10.51 1.70
C SER A 99 -1.26 11.98 1.75
N PRO A 100 -0.03 12.41 1.34
CA PRO A 100 0.37 13.80 1.41
C PRO A 100 -0.55 14.80 0.67
N PRO A 101 -0.95 14.57 -0.60
CA PRO A 101 -1.87 15.49 -1.28
C PRO A 101 -3.30 15.45 -0.72
N ILE A 102 -3.79 14.29 -0.26
CA ILE A 102 -5.11 14.19 0.39
C ILE A 102 -5.11 14.99 1.68
N ARG A 103 -4.08 14.81 2.50
CA ARG A 103 -3.83 15.59 3.71
C ARG A 103 -3.87 17.08 3.39
N ALA A 104 -2.98 17.57 2.51
CA ALA A 104 -2.91 18.99 2.17
C ALA A 104 -4.26 19.60 1.77
N ARG A 105 -5.09 18.87 1.02
CA ARG A 105 -6.45 19.29 0.65
C ARG A 105 -7.38 19.41 1.87
N LEU A 106 -7.31 18.47 2.82
CA LEU A 106 -8.07 18.53 4.07
C LEU A 106 -7.66 19.75 4.91
N GLN A 107 -6.35 20.02 5.07
CA GLN A 107 -5.92 21.26 5.76
C GLN A 107 -6.42 22.52 5.07
N GLN A 108 -6.33 22.58 3.74
CA GLN A 108 -6.79 23.75 2.96
C GLN A 108 -8.31 23.95 3.09
N ALA A 109 -9.06 22.86 3.25
CA ALA A 109 -10.50 22.89 3.49
C ALA A 109 -10.89 23.18 4.95
N GLY A 110 -9.91 23.37 5.86
CA GLY A 110 -10.14 23.60 7.28
C GLY A 110 -10.46 22.34 8.10
N ASP A 111 -10.39 21.15 7.49
CA ASP A 111 -10.60 19.88 8.18
C ASP A 111 -9.30 19.37 8.82
N HIS A 112 -8.84 20.09 9.84
CA HIS A 112 -7.61 19.77 10.55
C HIS A 112 -7.67 18.43 11.29
N ALA A 113 -8.85 18.01 11.74
CA ALA A 113 -9.04 16.76 12.47
C ALA A 113 -8.81 15.55 11.57
N SER A 114 -9.44 15.51 10.38
CA SER A 114 -9.22 14.41 9.43
C SER A 114 -7.78 14.38 8.92
N ALA A 115 -7.17 15.56 8.77
CA ALA A 115 -5.80 15.63 8.32
C ALA A 115 -4.77 15.17 9.36
N ALA A 116 -5.04 15.38 10.66
CA ALA A 116 -4.23 14.83 11.74
C ALA A 116 -4.34 13.30 11.82
N ILE A 117 -5.51 12.72 11.48
CA ILE A 117 -5.65 11.26 11.37
C ILE A 117 -4.73 10.72 10.27
N LEU A 118 -4.64 11.39 9.11
CA LEU A 118 -3.71 10.98 8.05
C LEU A 118 -2.23 11.10 8.46
N ASP A 119 -1.88 12.01 9.36
CA ASP A 119 -0.51 12.07 9.90
C ASP A 119 -0.17 10.83 10.74
N VAL A 120 -1.14 10.32 11.50
CA VAL A 120 -0.98 9.07 12.27
C VAL A 120 -0.80 7.89 11.32
N ILE A 121 -1.70 7.77 10.34
CA ILE A 121 -1.69 6.67 9.36
C ILE A 121 -0.39 6.67 8.57
N LEU A 122 0.02 7.81 7.99
CA LEU A 122 1.23 7.88 7.16
C LEU A 122 2.49 7.51 7.95
N ARG A 123 2.57 7.87 9.24
CA ARG A 123 3.70 7.52 10.09
C ARG A 123 3.84 6.00 10.24
N ASP A 124 2.73 5.32 10.50
CA ASP A 124 2.73 3.88 10.76
C ASP A 124 2.84 3.07 9.46
N GLU A 125 2.28 3.59 8.36
CA GLU A 125 2.31 2.98 7.02
C GLU A 125 3.73 2.79 6.47
N ILE A 126 4.67 3.70 6.77
CA ILE A 126 6.09 3.50 6.43
C ILE A 126 6.63 2.20 7.05
N GLY A 127 6.24 1.93 8.31
CA GLY A 127 6.58 0.71 9.02
C GLY A 127 5.92 -0.53 8.43
N HIS A 128 4.66 -0.44 8.01
CA HIS A 128 3.93 -1.55 7.39
C HIS A 128 4.58 -1.97 6.07
N VAL A 129 4.91 -1.00 5.21
CA VAL A 129 5.58 -1.25 3.94
C VAL A 129 7.00 -1.80 4.16
N LEU A 130 7.71 -1.30 5.19
CA LEU A 130 9.02 -1.84 5.59
C LEU A 130 8.94 -3.32 6.01
N ILE A 131 7.91 -3.70 6.76
CA ILE A 131 7.65 -5.09 7.13
C ILE A 131 7.47 -5.95 5.87
N GLY A 132 6.66 -5.48 4.91
CA GLY A 132 6.47 -6.15 3.62
C GLY A 132 7.78 -6.32 2.84
N ASN A 133 8.58 -5.25 2.73
CA ASN A 133 9.89 -5.28 2.07
C ASN A 133 10.86 -6.26 2.73
N ARG A 134 10.91 -6.28 4.07
CA ARG A 134 11.78 -7.20 4.82
C ARG A 134 11.41 -8.65 4.53
N TRP A 135 10.13 -9.01 4.60
CA TRP A 135 9.70 -10.39 4.38
C TRP A 135 9.82 -10.83 2.93
N PHE A 136 9.60 -9.92 1.97
CA PHE A 136 9.90 -10.19 0.56
C PHE A 136 11.39 -10.53 0.35
N ARG A 137 12.30 -9.71 0.89
CA ARG A 137 13.75 -9.96 0.78
C ARG A 137 14.18 -11.23 1.50
N HIS A 138 13.65 -11.48 2.70
CA HIS A 138 13.89 -12.72 3.43
C HIS A 138 13.57 -13.97 2.60
N LEU A 139 12.42 -13.97 1.90
CA LEU A 139 12.00 -15.07 1.05
C LEU A 139 12.88 -15.20 -0.21
N CYS A 140 13.25 -14.08 -0.83
CA CYS A 140 14.22 -14.09 -1.93
C CYS A 140 15.57 -14.68 -1.49
N ASP A 141 16.10 -14.25 -0.34
CA ASP A 141 17.37 -14.72 0.18
C ASP A 141 17.34 -16.21 0.51
N ALA A 142 16.24 -16.70 1.08
CA ALA A 142 16.05 -18.12 1.40
C ALA A 142 16.09 -19.02 0.15
N ASP A 143 15.58 -18.51 -0.98
CA ASP A 143 15.53 -19.22 -2.26
C ASP A 143 16.71 -18.87 -3.20
N GLY A 144 17.65 -18.02 -2.77
CA GLY A 144 18.78 -17.57 -3.59
C GLY A 144 18.38 -16.74 -4.82
N LEU A 145 17.28 -15.99 -4.71
CA LEU A 145 16.70 -15.19 -5.78
C LEU A 145 17.14 -13.73 -5.71
N ASP A 146 17.38 -13.11 -6.86
CA ASP A 146 17.54 -11.66 -6.95
C ASP A 146 16.17 -10.96 -6.73
N PRO A 147 16.03 -10.05 -5.75
CA PRO A 147 14.76 -9.41 -5.42
C PRO A 147 14.19 -8.55 -6.56
N HIS A 148 15.04 -7.87 -7.33
CA HIS A 148 14.61 -6.98 -8.42
C HIS A 148 13.99 -7.77 -9.57
N HIS A 149 14.72 -8.76 -10.07
CA HIS A 149 14.26 -9.65 -11.12
C HIS A 149 13.02 -10.44 -10.68
N THR A 150 13.01 -10.90 -9.42
CA THR A 150 11.88 -11.61 -8.85
C THR A 150 10.63 -10.74 -8.77
N TYR A 151 10.76 -9.48 -8.33
CA TYR A 151 9.65 -8.55 -8.31
C TYR A 151 9.07 -8.33 -9.71
N LEU A 152 9.90 -8.06 -10.72
CA LEU A 152 9.44 -7.85 -12.09
C LEU A 152 8.71 -9.08 -12.65
N ARG A 153 9.26 -10.27 -12.42
CA ARG A 153 8.62 -11.53 -12.82
C ARG A 153 7.27 -11.72 -12.15
N LEU A 154 7.19 -11.49 -10.83
CA LEU A 154 5.93 -11.64 -10.07
C LEU A 154 4.91 -10.59 -10.49
N ALA A 155 5.33 -9.35 -10.71
CA ALA A 155 4.48 -8.28 -11.19
C ALA A 155 3.87 -8.61 -12.56
N ASP A 156 4.63 -9.22 -13.47
CA ASP A 156 4.12 -9.69 -14.75
C ASP A 156 3.18 -10.90 -14.59
N GLN A 157 3.65 -11.97 -13.92
CA GLN A 157 2.90 -13.21 -13.68
C GLN A 157 1.52 -12.94 -13.05
N TYR A 158 1.50 -12.11 -12.01
CA TYR A 158 0.28 -11.74 -11.30
C TYR A 158 -0.27 -10.38 -11.78
N HIS A 159 0.02 -9.96 -13.01
CA HIS A 159 -0.53 -8.78 -13.68
C HIS A 159 -0.78 -7.61 -12.70
N ALA A 160 0.26 -7.22 -11.99
CA ALA A 160 0.20 -6.16 -11.01
C ALA A 160 -0.11 -4.84 -11.73
N PRO A 161 -0.91 -3.95 -11.10
CA PRO A 161 -1.20 -2.67 -11.71
C PRO A 161 0.08 -1.86 -11.86
N LYS A 162 0.20 -1.15 -12.98
CA LYS A 162 1.31 -0.22 -13.19
C LYS A 162 1.24 0.91 -12.16
N LEU A 163 2.32 1.10 -11.43
CA LEU A 163 2.48 2.23 -10.52
C LEU A 163 2.56 3.55 -11.30
N ARG A 164 1.94 4.59 -10.74
CA ARG A 164 1.89 5.94 -11.30
C ARG A 164 2.24 6.94 -10.21
N GLY A 165 3.06 7.92 -10.55
CA GLY A 165 3.42 9.00 -9.65
C GLY A 165 2.31 10.04 -9.48
N PRO A 166 2.62 11.14 -8.77
CA PRO A 166 3.93 11.42 -8.17
C PRO A 166 4.25 10.48 -7.00
N PHE A 167 5.50 10.01 -6.91
CA PHE A 167 5.95 9.14 -5.83
C PHE A 167 6.54 9.93 -4.66
N ASN A 168 6.29 9.45 -3.44
CA ASN A 168 6.95 9.92 -2.22
C ASN A 168 8.26 9.14 -2.01
N PHE A 169 9.32 9.56 -2.70
CA PHE A 169 10.62 8.86 -2.67
C PHE A 169 11.27 8.83 -1.29
N GLU A 170 11.03 9.83 -0.44
CA GLU A 170 11.54 9.85 0.94
C GLU A 170 10.88 8.75 1.77
N ALA A 171 9.54 8.73 1.82
CA ALA A 171 8.81 7.69 2.56
C ALA A 171 9.07 6.28 2.02
N ARG A 172 9.21 6.12 0.69
CA ARG A 172 9.59 4.84 0.09
C ARG A 172 11.02 4.41 0.50
N ARG A 173 11.97 5.34 0.54
CA ARG A 173 13.33 5.02 1.04
C ARG A 173 13.29 4.57 2.50
N ASP A 174 12.54 5.28 3.34
CA ASP A 174 12.38 4.93 4.76
C ASP A 174 11.64 3.60 4.95
N ALA A 175 10.73 3.27 4.03
CA ALA A 175 10.08 1.96 3.94
C ALA A 175 11.00 0.86 3.39
N GLY A 176 12.28 1.15 3.15
CA GLY A 176 13.29 0.17 2.77
C GLY A 176 13.39 -0.11 1.28
N PHE A 177 12.94 0.78 0.40
CA PHE A 177 13.26 0.67 -1.03
C PHE A 177 14.70 1.14 -1.28
N ASP A 178 15.44 0.41 -2.11
CA ASP A 178 16.81 0.76 -2.51
C ASP A 178 16.84 1.76 -3.67
N ASP A 179 18.00 2.39 -3.89
CA ASP A 179 18.17 3.43 -4.90
C ASP A 179 17.89 2.94 -6.33
N ALA A 180 18.13 1.66 -6.62
CA ALA A 180 17.83 1.10 -7.94
C ALA A 180 16.32 0.93 -8.14
N GLU A 181 15.58 0.50 -7.11
CA GLU A 181 14.12 0.42 -7.13
C GLU A 181 13.51 1.82 -7.31
N LEU A 182 14.02 2.82 -6.58
CA LEU A 182 13.55 4.19 -6.69
C LEU A 182 13.86 4.81 -8.06
N ALA A 183 15.06 4.56 -8.62
CA ALA A 183 15.43 5.02 -9.96
C ALA A 183 14.56 4.39 -11.06
N ALA A 184 14.18 3.11 -10.90
CA ALA A 184 13.27 2.44 -11.82
C ALA A 184 11.86 3.06 -11.78
N LEU A 185 11.34 3.38 -10.58
CA LEU A 185 10.06 4.09 -10.44
C LEU A 185 10.08 5.47 -11.09
N ALA A 186 11.14 6.25 -10.87
CA ALA A 186 11.31 7.57 -11.49
C ALA A 186 11.35 7.48 -13.02
N SER A 187 12.07 6.49 -13.56
CA SER A 187 12.17 6.27 -15.00
C SER A 187 10.82 5.88 -15.61
N GLN A 188 10.07 5.00 -14.93
CA GLN A 188 8.72 4.60 -15.35
C GLN A 188 7.75 5.79 -15.37
N ASP A 189 7.78 6.65 -14.36
CA ASP A 189 6.91 7.83 -14.27
C ASP A 189 7.20 8.82 -15.41
N ALA A 190 8.48 9.08 -15.68
CA ALA A 190 8.91 9.97 -16.77
C ALA A 190 8.48 9.45 -18.15
N GLN A 191 8.62 8.14 -18.40
CA GLN A 191 8.18 7.53 -19.66
C GLN A 191 6.66 7.64 -19.86
N GLN A 192 5.89 7.43 -18.80
CA GLN A 192 4.43 7.55 -18.86
C GLN A 192 3.97 8.99 -19.06
N ALA A 193 4.64 9.96 -18.44
CA ALA A 193 4.38 11.37 -18.67
C ALA A 193 4.63 11.75 -20.14
N MET A 194 5.75 11.29 -20.72
CA MET A 194 6.07 11.51 -22.14
C MET A 194 4.98 10.94 -23.05
N GLN A 195 4.60 9.67 -22.85
CA GLN A 195 3.56 9.00 -23.64
C GLN A 195 2.20 9.68 -23.55
N ALA A 196 1.80 10.15 -22.36
CA ALA A 196 0.55 10.88 -22.17
C ALA A 196 0.55 12.23 -22.91
N THR A 197 1.72 12.86 -23.05
CA THR A 197 1.88 14.14 -23.76
C THR A 197 1.81 13.93 -25.27
N ASP A 198 2.47 12.88 -25.78
CA ASP A 198 2.47 12.50 -27.20
C ASP A 198 1.06 12.07 -27.68
N ASP A 199 0.32 11.32 -26.85
CA ASP A 199 -1.06 10.91 -27.13
C ASP A 199 -2.03 12.09 -27.19
N GLN A 200 -1.79 13.15 -26.41
CA GLN A 200 -2.58 14.38 -26.46
C GLN A 200 -2.25 15.23 -27.69
N ALA A 201 -0.98 15.30 -28.07
CA ALA A 201 -0.53 16.00 -29.28
C ALA A 201 -1.01 15.33 -30.58
N SER A 202 -1.14 14.01 -30.58
CA SER A 202 -1.60 13.22 -31.75
C SER A 202 -3.12 13.24 -31.97
N ARG A 203 -3.89 13.79 -31.02
CA ARG A 203 -5.36 13.90 -31.06
C ARG A 203 -5.85 15.32 -31.40
N GLN A 204 -4.93 16.26 -31.67
CA GLN A 204 -5.21 17.61 -32.17
C GLN A 204 -4.86 17.70 -33.66
#